data_AF-A0AAI9W267-F1
#
_entry.id   AF-A0AAI9W267-F1
#
_cell.length_a   1.000
_cell.length_b   1.000
_cell.length_c   1.000
_cell.angle_alpha   90.00
_cell.angle_beta   90.00
_cell.angle_gamma   90.00
#
_symmetry.space_group_name_H-M   'P 1'
#
loop_
_entity.id
_entity.type
_entity.pdbx_description
1 polymer ?
#
loop_
_entity_poly.entity_id
_entity_poly.type
_entity_poly.pdbx_seq_one_letter_code
_entity_poly.pdbx_strand_id
1 'polypeptide(L)'
;NDNIHYAVPQDYLICSGVSEMDPMNTWPDKCGSGPSDSTYGENWRHYTYIAPEYGSNSNHTGYIWTIDTTDPAKPFLVSKWRLPGEGVLANGSSHPQHYIPGGYIFSPHNGDTGHNGHVYWTHYHAGAWATDHGHIWDELVWENGYPEPDRGFQAISELAPTHTIGYYLPAGPPWLDDPAEELGYDMADCWASCMIPFDWGLQYDPRGFVWISEMVSGVYVVQFDEDYDPRYHYPALWQAEASDE
;
A
#
# COMPACT_ATOMS: atom_id res chain seq x y z
N ASN A 1 14.28 16.94 10.15
CA ASN A 1 12.87 16.87 10.55
C ASN A 1 12.15 16.07 9.51
N ASP A 2 12.37 14.76 9.54
CA ASP A 2 11.62 13.80 8.75
C ASP A 2 10.57 13.26 9.71
N ASN A 3 9.32 13.70 9.54
CA ASN A 3 8.26 13.30 10.44
C ASN A 3 7.69 11.99 9.89
N ILE A 4 7.73 10.93 10.71
CA ILE A 4 6.89 9.76 10.45
C ILE A 4 5.45 10.28 10.45
N HIS A 5 4.79 10.21 9.30
CA HIS A 5 3.42 10.70 9.19
C HIS A 5 2.46 9.58 9.56
N TYR A 6 2.74 8.35 9.13
CA TYR A 6 1.94 7.18 9.48
C TYR A 6 2.78 5.98 9.89
N ALA A 7 2.26 5.27 10.88
CA ALA A 7 2.65 3.93 11.27
C ALA A 7 1.38 3.11 11.42
N VAL A 8 1.19 2.12 10.56
CA VAL A 8 0.01 1.24 10.58
C VAL A 8 0.49 -0.16 10.98
N PRO A 9 0.15 -0.65 12.18
CA PRO A 9 0.39 -2.04 12.54
C PRO A 9 -0.58 -2.93 11.76
N GLN A 10 -0.11 -4.07 11.27
CA GLN A 10 -0.96 -5.11 10.73
C GLN A 10 -1.86 -5.67 11.84
N ASP A 11 -3.16 -5.79 11.58
CA ASP A 11 -4.12 -6.29 12.58
C ASP A 11 -3.90 -7.76 12.94
N TYR A 12 -3.36 -8.55 12.01
CA TYR A 12 -3.26 -10.01 12.13
C TYR A 12 -1.83 -10.52 11.97
N LEU A 13 -1.54 -11.69 12.54
CA LEU A 13 -0.31 -12.40 12.19
C LEU A 13 -0.42 -12.94 10.76
N ILE A 14 0.64 -12.75 9.99
CA ILE A 14 0.73 -13.12 8.59
C ILE A 14 1.74 -14.23 8.40
N CYS A 15 1.39 -15.23 7.61
CA CYS A 15 2.30 -16.27 7.15
C CYS A 15 2.04 -16.54 5.67
N SER A 16 2.99 -16.18 4.80
CA SER A 16 2.98 -16.59 3.39
C SER A 16 1.68 -16.30 2.63
N GLY A 17 1.17 -15.07 2.76
CA GLY A 17 -0.05 -14.61 2.08
C GLY A 17 -1.36 -15.04 2.74
N VAL A 18 -1.30 -15.67 3.92
CA VAL A 18 -2.49 -15.95 4.75
C VAL A 18 -2.37 -15.31 6.12
N SER A 19 -3.50 -15.21 6.80
CA SER A 19 -3.64 -14.70 8.15
C SER A 19 -4.29 -15.72 9.09
N GLU A 20 -4.29 -15.40 10.38
CA GLU A 20 -5.00 -16.21 11.38
C GLU A 20 -6.52 -16.25 11.19
N MET A 21 -7.07 -15.35 10.37
CA MET A 21 -8.50 -15.30 10.02
C MET A 21 -8.87 -16.29 8.91
N ASP A 22 -7.89 -16.72 8.11
CA ASP A 22 -8.12 -17.70 7.05
C ASP A 22 -8.36 -19.10 7.63
N PRO A 23 -9.21 -19.93 7.00
CA PRO A 23 -9.41 -21.30 7.44
C PRO A 23 -8.10 -22.09 7.44
N MET A 24 -7.75 -22.73 8.56
CA MET A 24 -6.48 -23.47 8.70
C MET A 24 -6.18 -24.49 7.59
N ASN A 25 -7.20 -25.03 6.92
CA ASN A 25 -7.04 -25.95 5.79
C ASN A 25 -6.61 -25.28 4.48
N THR A 26 -6.55 -23.95 4.41
CA THR A 26 -6.01 -23.18 3.27
C THR A 26 -4.56 -22.74 3.51
N TRP A 27 -4.06 -22.89 4.74
CA TRP A 27 -2.72 -22.43 5.10
C TRP A 27 -1.64 -23.27 4.41
N PRO A 28 -0.58 -22.65 3.88
CA PRO A 28 0.59 -23.38 3.38
C PRO A 28 1.24 -24.24 4.48
N ASP A 29 1.85 -25.37 4.11
CA ASP A 29 2.48 -26.31 5.06
C ASP A 29 3.49 -25.63 6.01
N LYS A 30 4.22 -24.63 5.49
CA LYS A 30 5.20 -23.84 6.26
C LYS A 30 4.60 -22.92 7.31
N CYS A 31 3.28 -22.77 7.37
CA CYS A 31 2.57 -22.07 8.43
C CYS A 31 2.15 -23.02 9.56
N GLY A 32 2.26 -24.33 9.35
CA GLY A 32 2.00 -25.36 10.34
C GLY A 32 0.61 -25.24 10.99
N SER A 33 0.58 -25.40 12.30
CA SER A 33 -0.64 -25.26 13.12
C SER A 33 -0.88 -23.85 13.67
N GLY A 34 -0.15 -22.85 13.17
CA GLY A 34 -0.27 -21.45 13.59
C GLY A 34 0.95 -20.91 14.35
N PRO A 35 0.84 -19.72 14.96
CA PRO A 35 1.96 -19.03 15.61
C PRO A 35 2.60 -19.79 16.78
N SER A 36 1.85 -20.70 17.41
CA SER A 36 2.35 -21.54 18.51
C SER A 36 3.01 -22.84 18.05
N ASP A 37 3.06 -23.11 16.74
CA ASP A 37 3.69 -24.30 16.21
C ASP A 37 5.18 -24.33 16.55
N SER A 38 5.66 -25.44 17.10
CA SER A 38 7.05 -25.55 17.58
C SER A 38 8.10 -25.52 16.47
N THR A 39 7.69 -25.73 15.22
CA THR A 39 8.58 -25.76 14.06
C THR A 39 8.29 -24.60 13.11
N TYR A 40 7.01 -24.29 12.88
CA TYR A 40 6.59 -23.31 11.88
C TYR A 40 6.07 -22.00 12.47
N GLY A 41 5.97 -21.89 13.80
CA GLY A 41 5.48 -20.69 14.49
C GLY A 41 6.35 -19.47 14.18
N GLU A 42 7.63 -19.67 13.88
CA GLU A 42 8.52 -18.61 13.42
C GLU A 42 8.15 -18.03 12.05
N ASN A 43 7.27 -18.64 11.26
CA ASN A 43 6.89 -18.04 9.97
C ASN A 43 5.73 -17.05 10.10
N TRP A 44 5.10 -16.98 11.28
CA TRP A 44 4.03 -16.04 11.58
C TRP A 44 4.60 -14.71 12.06
N ARG A 45 4.40 -13.67 11.25
CA ARG A 45 4.99 -12.35 11.46
C ARG A 45 3.94 -11.27 11.67
N HIS A 46 4.27 -10.33 12.54
CA HIS A 46 3.52 -9.09 12.71
C HIS A 46 4.32 -7.96 12.09
N TYR A 47 3.70 -7.26 11.14
CA TYR A 47 4.36 -6.14 10.45
C TYR A 47 3.83 -4.80 10.94
N THR A 48 4.69 -3.81 10.95
CA THR A 48 4.30 -2.40 11.04
C THR A 48 4.81 -1.69 9.80
N TYR A 49 3.91 -1.00 9.12
CA TYR A 49 4.20 -0.29 7.90
C TYR A 49 4.40 1.19 8.21
N ILE A 50 5.52 1.74 7.78
CA ILE A 50 5.92 3.12 8.08
C ILE A 50 5.96 3.91 6.77
N ALA A 51 5.16 4.96 6.70
CA ALA A 51 5.13 5.89 5.59
C ALA A 51 5.62 7.26 6.08
N PRO A 52 6.91 7.58 5.90
CA PRO A 52 7.46 8.90 6.24
C PRO A 52 6.98 9.97 5.26
N GLU A 53 6.66 11.14 5.80
CA GLU A 53 6.53 12.35 4.98
C GLU A 53 7.87 13.08 4.99
N TYR A 54 8.45 13.19 3.82
CA TYR A 54 9.69 13.91 3.64
C TYR A 54 9.39 15.32 3.12
N GLY A 55 9.94 16.33 3.79
CA GLY A 55 9.94 17.70 3.26
C GLY A 55 10.64 17.76 1.90
N SER A 56 10.31 18.77 1.08
CA SER A 56 10.71 18.96 -0.32
C SER A 56 12.17 18.62 -0.62
N ASN A 57 12.44 17.34 -0.86
CA ASN A 57 13.73 16.80 -1.25
C ASN A 57 13.48 15.78 -2.36
N SER A 58 14.29 15.85 -3.41
CA SER A 58 14.11 15.03 -4.62
C SER A 58 14.35 13.54 -4.38
N ASN A 59 14.91 13.13 -3.24
CA ASN A 59 15.44 11.78 -3.05
C ASN A 59 14.52 10.85 -2.26
N HIS A 60 13.43 11.34 -1.69
CA HIS A 60 12.62 10.57 -0.76
C HIS A 60 11.12 10.85 -0.91
N THR A 61 10.51 10.38 -1.97
CA THR A 61 9.05 10.48 -2.17
C THR A 61 8.51 9.08 -2.39
N GLY A 62 7.33 8.77 -1.85
CA GLY A 62 6.66 7.51 -2.22
C GLY A 62 6.99 6.28 -1.40
N TYR A 63 7.80 6.37 -0.35
CA TYR A 63 8.31 5.16 0.32
C TYR A 63 7.38 4.65 1.41
N ILE A 64 7.14 3.34 1.40
CA ILE A 64 6.56 2.58 2.51
C ILE A 64 7.61 1.57 2.96
N TRP A 65 7.90 1.56 4.25
CA TRP A 65 8.86 0.66 4.86
C TRP A 65 8.10 -0.38 5.68
N THR A 66 8.40 -1.66 5.46
CA THR A 66 7.77 -2.75 6.21
C THR A 66 8.75 -3.24 7.25
N ILE A 67 8.35 -3.11 8.52
CA ILE A 67 9.15 -3.46 9.68
C ILE A 67 8.55 -4.72 10.30
N ASP A 68 9.35 -5.77 10.48
CA ASP A 68 8.97 -6.87 11.36
C ASP A 68 8.94 -6.35 12.79
N THR A 69 7.79 -6.50 13.41
CA THR A 69 7.49 -6.05 14.78
C THR A 69 6.92 -7.20 15.62
N THR A 70 7.15 -8.45 15.19
CA THR A 70 6.70 -9.66 15.88
C THR A 70 7.22 -9.69 17.31
N ASP A 71 8.50 -9.36 17.50
CA ASP A 71 9.06 -8.96 18.80
C ASP A 71 9.20 -7.43 18.81
N PRO A 72 8.31 -6.68 19.49
CA PRO A 72 8.36 -5.23 19.51
C PRO A 72 9.61 -4.68 20.23
N ALA A 73 10.36 -5.51 20.97
CA ALA A 73 11.64 -5.12 21.55
C ALA A 73 12.81 -5.22 20.55
N LYS A 74 12.63 -5.90 19.42
CA LYS A 74 13.65 -6.12 18.38
C LYS A 74 13.09 -5.91 16.96
N PRO A 75 12.54 -4.74 16.64
CA PRO A 75 12.00 -4.50 15.31
C PRO A 75 13.12 -4.42 14.25
N PHE A 76 12.86 -4.89 13.03
CA PHE A 76 13.82 -4.79 11.92
C PHE A 76 13.18 -4.66 10.55
N LEU A 77 13.87 -3.98 9.63
CA LEU A 77 13.40 -3.75 8.26
C LEU A 77 13.40 -5.05 7.45
N VAL A 78 12.29 -5.34 6.76
CA VAL A 78 12.13 -6.55 5.93
C VAL A 78 11.71 -6.27 4.50
N SER A 79 11.04 -5.15 4.24
CA SER A 79 10.71 -4.72 2.88
C SER A 79 10.69 -3.21 2.75
N LYS A 80 10.83 -2.74 1.51
CA LYS A 80 10.76 -1.34 1.15
C LYS A 80 10.03 -1.22 -0.19
N TRP A 81 8.82 -0.70 -0.14
CA TRP A 81 8.09 -0.31 -1.33
C TRP A 81 8.36 1.14 -1.67
N ARG A 82 8.35 1.45 -2.95
CA ARG A 82 8.34 2.82 -3.45
C ARG A 82 7.23 2.93 -4.46
N LEU A 83 6.63 4.11 -4.53
CA LEU A 83 5.67 4.38 -5.58
C LEU A 83 6.31 4.06 -6.93
N PRO A 84 5.63 3.28 -7.80
CA PRO A 84 6.22 2.82 -9.04
C PRO A 84 6.80 3.97 -9.88
N GLY A 85 7.91 3.67 -10.57
CA GLY A 85 8.72 4.36 -11.64
C GLY A 85 9.13 5.85 -11.54
N GLU A 86 9.13 6.57 -12.68
CA GLU A 86 9.82 7.85 -12.90
C GLU A 86 8.97 9.14 -12.99
N GLY A 87 9.34 10.18 -12.22
CA GLY A 87 8.78 11.53 -12.32
C GLY A 87 9.54 12.45 -13.28
N VAL A 88 9.12 13.71 -13.41
CA VAL A 88 9.77 14.71 -14.30
C VAL A 88 10.23 15.92 -13.49
N LEU A 89 11.52 16.23 -13.53
CA LEU A 89 12.10 17.40 -12.87
C LEU A 89 11.59 18.72 -13.50
N ALA A 90 11.71 19.82 -12.76
CA ALA A 90 11.32 21.15 -13.23
C ALA A 90 12.03 21.63 -14.52
N ASN A 91 13.19 21.04 -14.84
CA ASN A 91 13.93 21.29 -16.08
C ASN A 91 13.51 20.36 -17.25
N GLY A 92 12.49 19.51 -17.05
CA GLY A 92 11.97 18.56 -18.02
C GLY A 92 12.73 17.22 -18.11
N SER A 93 13.76 16.97 -17.32
CA SER A 93 14.47 15.67 -17.32
C SER A 93 13.76 14.63 -16.45
N SER A 94 13.86 13.34 -16.81
CA SER A 94 13.34 12.23 -15.99
C SER A 94 14.06 12.14 -14.64
N HIS A 95 13.31 11.74 -13.61
CA HIS A 95 13.77 11.44 -12.27
C HIS A 95 13.37 10.00 -11.90
N PRO A 96 14.27 9.16 -11.33
CA PRO A 96 14.00 7.73 -11.07
C PRO A 96 13.00 7.46 -9.92
N GLN A 97 12.45 8.52 -9.32
CA GLN A 97 11.39 8.50 -8.33
C GLN A 97 10.32 9.48 -8.75
N HIS A 98 9.10 9.30 -8.28
CA HIS A 98 8.04 10.30 -8.40
C HIS A 98 8.54 11.65 -7.89
N TYR A 99 8.49 12.68 -8.72
CA TYR A 99 9.01 13.99 -8.37
C TYR A 99 7.97 15.02 -8.79
N ILE A 100 7.53 15.83 -7.83
CA ILE A 100 6.56 16.89 -8.10
C ILE A 100 7.32 18.22 -8.28
N PRO A 101 7.32 18.82 -9.48
CA PRO A 101 7.89 20.14 -9.71
C PRO A 101 7.29 21.19 -8.77
N GLY A 102 8.10 22.14 -8.32
CA GLY A 102 7.63 23.22 -7.44
C GLY A 102 7.73 22.94 -5.95
N GLY A 103 8.28 21.78 -5.55
CA GLY A 103 8.57 21.47 -4.15
C GLY A 103 7.39 20.88 -3.38
N TYR A 104 6.35 20.42 -4.08
CA TYR A 104 5.30 19.62 -3.46
C TYR A 104 5.86 18.26 -3.05
N ILE A 105 5.38 17.82 -1.90
CA ILE A 105 5.80 16.57 -1.28
C ILE A 105 4.77 15.51 -1.63
N PHE A 106 5.28 14.32 -1.94
CA PHE A 106 4.47 13.14 -1.82
C PHE A 106 4.21 12.89 -0.34
N SER A 107 2.94 12.93 0.06
CA SER A 107 2.57 12.75 1.46
C SER A 107 1.66 11.53 1.59
N PRO A 108 2.08 10.46 2.30
CA PRO A 108 1.13 9.45 2.75
C PRO A 108 0.14 10.11 3.70
N HIS A 109 -1.15 9.90 3.51
CA HIS A 109 -2.22 10.56 4.30
C HIS A 109 -3.12 9.61 5.05
N ASN A 110 -3.21 8.36 4.63
CA ASN A 110 -3.90 7.34 5.42
C ASN A 110 -3.48 5.95 4.95
N GLY A 111 -3.70 4.97 5.81
CA GLY A 111 -3.56 3.58 5.44
C GLY A 111 -4.29 2.64 6.38
N ASP A 112 -4.65 1.49 5.84
CA ASP A 112 -5.40 0.46 6.55
C ASP A 112 -5.02 -0.93 6.03
N THR A 113 -5.26 -1.95 6.85
CA THR A 113 -4.76 -3.30 6.61
C THR A 113 -5.87 -4.26 6.24
N GLY A 114 -5.65 -5.01 5.17
CA GLY A 114 -6.46 -6.17 4.82
C GLY A 114 -6.01 -7.41 5.57
N HIS A 115 -6.82 -8.47 5.51
CA HIS A 115 -6.55 -9.70 6.26
C HIS A 115 -5.22 -10.36 5.84
N ASN A 116 -4.94 -10.46 4.54
CA ASN A 116 -3.93 -11.39 4.01
C ASN A 116 -2.53 -10.78 3.83
N GLY A 117 -2.22 -9.76 4.63
CA GLY A 117 -1.00 -8.97 4.44
C GLY A 117 -1.13 -7.93 3.33
N HIS A 118 -2.34 -7.73 2.79
CA HIS A 118 -2.64 -6.59 1.94
C HIS A 118 -2.66 -5.31 2.78
N VAL A 119 -2.19 -4.23 2.18
CA VAL A 119 -2.23 -2.92 2.80
C VAL A 119 -2.62 -1.86 1.80
N TYR A 120 -3.54 -1.02 2.23
CA TYR A 120 -4.21 0.01 1.46
C TYR A 120 -3.72 1.37 1.92
N TRP A 121 -3.38 2.25 0.98
CA TRP A 121 -2.77 3.53 1.31
C TRP A 121 -3.30 4.63 0.41
N THR A 122 -3.67 5.77 0.98
CA THR A 122 -3.90 7.00 0.22
C THR A 122 -2.70 7.91 0.31
N HIS A 123 -2.37 8.49 -0.83
CA HIS A 123 -1.31 9.45 -0.95
C HIS A 123 -1.80 10.72 -1.60
N TYR A 124 -1.45 11.84 -0.99
CA TYR A 124 -1.62 13.12 -1.63
C TYR A 124 -0.73 13.18 -2.88
N HIS A 125 -1.34 13.59 -4.00
CA HIS A 125 -0.76 13.60 -5.34
C HIS A 125 -0.43 12.24 -5.98
N ALA A 126 -0.95 11.11 -5.47
CA ALA A 126 -0.82 9.85 -6.20
C ALA A 126 -1.95 8.85 -5.98
N GLY A 127 -3.13 9.27 -5.50
CA GLY A 127 -4.30 8.39 -5.39
C GLY A 127 -4.18 7.29 -4.33
N ALA A 128 -4.95 6.22 -4.50
CA ALA A 128 -5.03 5.09 -3.58
C ALA A 128 -4.36 3.83 -4.16
N TRP A 129 -3.57 3.15 -3.32
CA TRP A 129 -2.79 1.97 -3.69
C TRP A 129 -3.15 0.79 -2.82
N ALA A 130 -3.17 -0.40 -3.42
CA ALA A 130 -3.19 -1.67 -2.73
C ALA A 130 -1.85 -2.38 -2.96
N THR A 131 -1.21 -2.78 -1.87
CA THR A 131 0.10 -3.44 -1.87
C THR A 131 0.05 -4.75 -1.10
N ASP A 132 0.74 -5.76 -1.59
CA ASP A 132 0.86 -7.07 -0.94
C ASP A 132 2.18 -7.18 -0.18
N HIS A 133 2.06 -7.45 1.12
CA HIS A 133 3.13 -7.69 2.08
C HIS A 133 3.06 -9.10 2.67
N GLY A 134 2.12 -9.92 2.21
CA GLY A 134 1.82 -11.26 2.72
C GLY A 134 2.96 -12.25 2.56
N HIS A 135 3.76 -12.08 1.51
CA HIS A 135 4.85 -12.98 1.14
C HIS A 135 6.25 -12.49 1.56
N ILE A 136 6.35 -11.39 2.30
CA ILE A 136 7.65 -10.79 2.67
C ILE A 136 8.56 -11.80 3.36
N TRP A 137 8.06 -12.56 4.33
CA TRP A 137 8.89 -13.53 5.05
C TRP A 137 9.50 -14.61 4.15
N ASP A 138 8.77 -14.98 3.09
CA ASP A 138 9.16 -16.01 2.13
C ASP A 138 10.19 -15.53 1.12
N GLU A 139 10.05 -14.26 0.71
CA GLU A 139 10.83 -13.64 -0.35
C GLU A 139 12.09 -12.94 0.18
N LEU A 140 12.24 -12.85 1.51
CA LEU A 140 13.48 -12.44 2.15
C LEU A 140 14.62 -13.40 1.81
N VAL A 141 15.74 -12.83 1.36
CA VAL A 141 16.97 -13.61 1.19
C VAL A 141 17.81 -13.45 2.45
N TRP A 142 17.93 -14.57 3.17
CA TRP A 142 18.76 -14.67 4.36
C TRP A 142 20.20 -15.01 4.00
N GLU A 143 21.17 -14.43 4.71
CA GLU A 143 22.61 -14.67 4.51
C GLU A 143 22.95 -16.17 4.53
N ASN A 144 22.33 -16.91 5.47
CA ASN A 144 22.57 -18.34 5.66
C ASN A 144 21.55 -19.24 4.94
N GLY A 145 20.63 -18.66 4.17
CA GLY A 145 19.59 -19.40 3.43
C GLY A 145 18.44 -19.94 4.30
N TYR A 146 18.34 -19.52 5.56
CA TYR A 146 17.21 -19.81 6.45
C TYR A 146 16.91 -18.62 7.36
N PRO A 147 15.68 -18.50 7.89
CA PRO A 147 15.32 -17.36 8.71
C PRO A 147 16.06 -17.26 10.05
N GLU A 148 16.52 -16.05 10.38
CA GLU A 148 17.26 -15.76 11.62
C GLU A 148 16.75 -14.47 12.30
N PRO A 149 15.50 -14.44 12.79
CA PRO A 149 14.87 -13.23 13.35
C PRO A 149 15.65 -12.63 14.53
N ASP A 150 16.37 -13.44 15.31
CA ASP A 150 17.16 -12.96 16.46
C ASP A 150 18.33 -12.05 16.07
N ARG A 151 18.87 -12.22 14.86
CA ARG A 151 19.89 -11.33 14.27
C ARG A 151 19.26 -10.12 13.57
N GLY A 152 17.95 -10.18 13.29
CA GLY A 152 17.18 -9.13 12.62
C GLY A 152 17.75 -8.77 11.25
N PHE A 153 17.73 -7.47 10.93
CA PHE A 153 18.19 -6.93 9.64
C PHE A 153 19.60 -7.36 9.24
N GLN A 154 20.48 -7.66 10.22
CA GLN A 154 21.86 -8.07 9.94
C GLN A 154 21.99 -9.49 9.35
N ALA A 155 20.93 -10.29 9.37
CA ALA A 155 20.90 -11.60 8.74
C ALA A 155 20.26 -11.58 7.33
N ILE A 156 19.78 -10.43 6.87
CA ILE A 156 19.14 -10.27 5.56
C ILE A 156 20.18 -9.79 4.56
N SER A 157 20.35 -10.53 3.46
CA SER A 157 21.21 -10.13 2.33
C SER A 157 20.44 -9.38 1.25
N GLU A 158 19.13 -9.64 1.11
CA GLU A 158 18.24 -8.91 0.20
C GLU A 158 16.85 -8.76 0.85
N LEU A 159 16.34 -7.52 0.85
CA LEU A 159 14.97 -7.23 1.32
C LEU A 159 13.94 -7.85 0.39
N ALA A 160 12.83 -8.32 0.94
CA ALA A 160 11.73 -8.81 0.13
C ALA A 160 11.11 -7.67 -0.70
N PRO A 161 10.63 -7.93 -1.92
CA PRO A 161 9.82 -6.96 -2.63
C PRO A 161 8.47 -6.80 -1.93
N THR A 162 7.85 -5.64 -2.15
CA THR A 162 6.41 -5.43 -1.90
C THR A 162 5.76 -5.34 -3.27
N HIS A 163 4.69 -6.11 -3.49
CA HIS A 163 4.03 -6.14 -4.80
C HIS A 163 2.91 -5.11 -4.85
N THR A 164 2.78 -4.41 -5.97
CA THR A 164 1.62 -3.54 -6.21
C THR A 164 0.53 -4.40 -6.83
N ILE A 165 -0.59 -4.53 -6.13
CA ILE A 165 -1.71 -5.39 -6.55
C ILE A 165 -2.91 -4.57 -7.02
N GLY A 166 -2.99 -3.29 -6.64
CA GLY A 166 -4.06 -2.43 -7.11
C GLY A 166 -3.69 -0.95 -7.07
N TYR A 167 -4.36 -0.18 -7.93
CA TYR A 167 -4.29 1.26 -7.98
C TYR A 167 -5.66 1.80 -8.33
N TYR A 168 -6.13 2.78 -7.57
CA TYR A 168 -7.34 3.52 -7.85
C TYR A 168 -7.03 5.01 -7.89
N LEU A 169 -7.51 5.65 -8.94
CA LEU A 169 -7.51 7.09 -9.09
C LEU A 169 -8.95 7.54 -9.25
N PRO A 170 -9.46 8.44 -8.40
CA PRO A 170 -10.80 8.96 -8.59
C PRO A 170 -10.89 9.71 -9.93
N ALA A 171 -11.75 9.22 -10.82
CA ALA A 171 -12.15 9.99 -11.99
C ALA A 171 -13.03 11.14 -11.50
N GLY A 172 -12.74 12.35 -11.98
CA GLY A 172 -13.57 13.52 -11.72
C GLY A 172 -15.04 13.21 -11.99
N PRO A 173 -15.96 13.60 -11.10
CA PRO A 173 -17.32 13.14 -11.19
C PRO A 173 -18.03 13.68 -12.45
N PRO A 174 -18.93 12.88 -13.05
CA PRO A 174 -19.52 13.19 -14.37
C PRO A 174 -20.48 14.40 -14.37
N TRP A 175 -20.78 14.97 -13.20
CA TRP A 175 -21.60 16.18 -13.05
C TRP A 175 -20.77 17.47 -13.02
N LEU A 176 -19.44 17.37 -13.09
CA LEU A 176 -18.56 18.53 -13.28
C LEU A 176 -18.26 18.69 -14.77
N ASP A 177 -18.40 19.92 -15.27
CA ASP A 177 -18.19 20.24 -16.68
C ASP A 177 -16.68 20.23 -17.03
N ASP A 178 -15.85 20.72 -16.11
CA ASP A 178 -14.38 20.62 -16.18
C ASP A 178 -13.83 20.16 -14.81
N PRO A 179 -13.83 18.84 -14.54
CA PRO A 179 -13.27 18.32 -13.31
C PRO A 179 -11.80 18.68 -13.12
N ALA A 180 -11.05 18.94 -14.20
CA ALA A 180 -9.63 19.28 -14.12
C ALA A 180 -9.37 20.65 -13.54
N GLU A 181 -10.12 21.65 -13.99
CA GLU A 181 -10.07 22.98 -13.41
C GLU A 181 -10.68 22.99 -11.99
N GLU A 182 -11.87 22.40 -11.81
CA GLU A 182 -12.62 22.50 -10.56
C GLU A 182 -11.98 21.76 -9.39
N LEU A 183 -11.31 20.63 -9.66
CA LEU A 183 -10.61 19.84 -8.65
C LEU A 183 -9.13 20.23 -8.52
N GLY A 184 -8.67 21.24 -9.29
CA GLY A 184 -7.30 21.75 -9.22
C GLY A 184 -6.26 20.70 -9.61
N TYR A 185 -6.59 19.88 -10.60
CA TYR A 185 -5.80 18.72 -10.96
C TYR A 185 -4.42 19.08 -11.53
N ASP A 186 -4.25 20.29 -12.05
CA ASP A 186 -3.00 20.88 -12.54
C ASP A 186 -1.95 21.15 -11.44
N MET A 187 -2.32 21.00 -10.17
CA MET A 187 -1.42 21.06 -9.02
C MET A 187 -0.75 19.71 -8.71
N ALA A 188 -1.08 18.63 -9.43
CA ALA A 188 -0.51 17.29 -9.30
C ALA A 188 0.53 16.97 -10.40
N ASP A 189 1.39 15.95 -10.17
CA ASP A 189 2.47 15.58 -11.11
C ASP A 189 1.93 14.89 -12.39
N CYS A 190 2.65 15.06 -13.50
CA CYS A 190 2.28 14.65 -14.85
C CYS A 190 2.08 13.14 -15.03
N TRP A 191 2.55 12.31 -14.10
CA TRP A 191 2.44 10.86 -14.23
C TRP A 191 1.13 10.29 -13.67
N ALA A 192 0.79 10.53 -12.41
CA ALA A 192 -0.56 10.27 -11.93
C ALA A 192 -1.60 11.30 -12.48
N SER A 193 -1.09 12.22 -13.31
CA SER A 193 -1.72 13.13 -14.25
C SER A 193 -2.14 14.45 -13.62
N CYS A 194 -2.32 15.45 -14.47
CA CYS A 194 -3.14 16.61 -14.23
C CYS A 194 -4.62 16.20 -14.00
N MET A 195 -4.89 15.09 -13.28
CA MET A 195 -6.20 14.56 -12.94
C MET A 195 -6.40 14.05 -11.49
N ILE A 196 -5.59 14.46 -10.49
CA ILE A 196 -5.66 13.86 -9.13
C ILE A 196 -6.39 14.77 -8.13
N PRO A 197 -7.53 14.32 -7.58
CA PRO A 197 -8.15 14.97 -6.45
C PRO A 197 -7.51 14.50 -5.12
N PHE A 198 -7.70 15.25 -4.03
CA PHE A 198 -6.95 15.12 -2.77
C PHE A 198 -7.44 13.94 -1.90
N ASP A 199 -6.92 12.73 -2.13
CA ASP A 199 -7.27 11.54 -1.30
C ASP A 199 -6.69 11.66 0.12
N TRP A 200 -7.58 11.84 1.10
CA TRP A 200 -7.22 12.13 2.50
C TRP A 200 -7.56 11.00 3.45
N GLY A 201 -8.68 10.32 3.23
CA GLY A 201 -9.17 9.27 4.12
C GLY A 201 -9.15 7.93 3.42
N LEU A 202 -8.83 6.89 4.17
CA LEU A 202 -8.92 5.51 3.73
C LEU A 202 -9.41 4.65 4.90
N GLN A 203 -10.31 3.70 4.60
CA GLN A 203 -10.68 2.64 5.52
C GLN A 203 -11.00 1.37 4.75
N TYR A 204 -10.41 0.25 5.19
CA TYR A 204 -10.72 -1.09 4.72
C TYR A 204 -11.93 -1.66 5.48
N ASP A 205 -12.81 -2.33 4.73
CA ASP A 205 -13.91 -3.11 5.24
C ASP A 205 -13.59 -4.60 5.02
N PRO A 206 -13.66 -5.45 6.07
CA PRO A 206 -13.46 -6.90 6.00
C PRO A 206 -14.27 -7.65 4.93
N ARG A 207 -15.28 -7.02 4.33
CA ARG A 207 -16.05 -7.54 3.18
C ARG A 207 -15.35 -7.32 1.83
N GLY A 208 -14.16 -6.72 1.82
CA GLY A 208 -13.38 -6.44 0.60
C GLY A 208 -13.61 -5.04 0.01
N PHE A 209 -14.14 -4.09 0.80
CA PHE A 209 -14.35 -2.72 0.31
C PHE A 209 -13.30 -1.79 0.88
N VAL A 210 -12.86 -0.83 0.06
CA VAL A 210 -12.01 0.28 0.49
C VAL A 210 -12.80 1.56 0.30
N TRP A 211 -13.01 2.27 1.40
CA TRP A 211 -13.62 3.59 1.42
C TRP A 211 -12.50 4.61 1.29
N ILE A 212 -12.56 5.43 0.25
CA ILE A 212 -11.56 6.46 -0.04
C ILE A 212 -12.27 7.79 0.01
N SER A 213 -11.84 8.70 0.88
CA SER A 213 -12.40 10.05 0.93
C SER A 213 -11.46 11.06 0.32
N GLU A 214 -12.02 11.88 -0.54
CA GLU A 214 -11.36 12.96 -1.23
C GLU A 214 -11.96 14.29 -0.76
N MET A 215 -11.14 15.35 -0.63
CA MET A 215 -11.55 16.62 -0.05
C MET A 215 -12.65 17.38 -0.81
N VAL A 216 -12.80 17.18 -2.12
CA VAL A 216 -13.65 18.02 -2.99
C VAL A 216 -14.88 17.30 -3.53
N SER A 217 -14.70 16.10 -4.06
CA SER A 217 -15.67 15.29 -4.81
C SER A 217 -16.41 14.26 -3.95
N GLY A 218 -15.87 13.92 -2.77
CA GLY A 218 -16.57 13.13 -1.75
C GLY A 218 -15.93 11.78 -1.46
N VAL A 219 -16.77 10.75 -1.29
CA VAL A 219 -16.34 9.41 -0.84
C VAL A 219 -16.58 8.39 -1.95
N TYR A 220 -15.53 7.63 -2.24
CA TYR A 220 -15.50 6.56 -3.20
C TYR A 220 -15.47 5.21 -2.48
N VAL A 221 -16.13 4.22 -3.06
CA VAL A 221 -16.09 2.83 -2.59
C VAL A 221 -15.53 2.00 -3.73
N VAL A 222 -14.40 1.36 -3.46
CA VAL A 222 -13.69 0.50 -4.40
C VAL A 222 -13.66 -0.90 -3.83
N GLN A 223 -13.76 -1.91 -4.70
CA GLN A 223 -13.56 -3.31 -4.36
C GLN A 223 -12.41 -3.80 -5.22
N PHE A 224 -11.30 -4.21 -4.60
CA PHE A 224 -10.16 -4.80 -5.29
C PHE A 224 -10.42 -6.30 -5.52
N ASP A 225 -9.97 -6.82 -6.67
CA ASP A 225 -10.23 -8.21 -7.05
C ASP A 225 -9.58 -9.20 -6.07
N GLU A 226 -8.44 -8.82 -5.49
CA GLU A 226 -7.64 -9.65 -4.58
C GLU A 226 -8.33 -9.92 -3.24
N ASP A 227 -9.19 -9.01 -2.77
CA ASP A 227 -9.96 -9.14 -1.52
C ASP A 227 -11.47 -9.25 -1.77
N TYR A 228 -11.88 -9.60 -3.00
CA TYR A 228 -13.30 -9.73 -3.36
C TYR A 228 -13.99 -10.86 -2.57
N ASP A 229 -15.00 -10.50 -1.76
CA ASP A 229 -15.92 -11.47 -1.16
C ASP A 229 -17.16 -11.67 -2.05
N PRO A 230 -17.36 -12.86 -2.65
CA PRO A 230 -18.50 -13.13 -3.52
C PRO A 230 -19.86 -13.02 -2.84
N ARG A 231 -19.90 -13.02 -1.49
CA ARG A 231 -21.13 -12.80 -0.72
C ARG A 231 -21.56 -11.33 -0.72
N TYR A 232 -20.64 -10.40 -0.97
CA TYR A 232 -20.83 -8.96 -0.90
C TYR A 232 -20.35 -8.30 -2.20
N HIS A 233 -21.07 -8.52 -3.29
CA HIS A 233 -20.80 -7.86 -4.56
C HIS A 233 -21.27 -6.40 -4.53
N TYR A 234 -20.40 -5.46 -4.87
CA TYR A 234 -20.77 -4.07 -5.11
C TYR A 234 -20.91 -3.82 -6.62
N PRO A 235 -22.13 -3.81 -7.18
CA PRO A 235 -22.30 -3.58 -8.60
C PRO A 235 -21.86 -2.16 -8.95
N ALA A 236 -21.19 -2.01 -10.10
CA ALA A 236 -20.84 -0.69 -10.62
C ALA A 236 -22.11 0.18 -10.69
N LEU A 237 -22.08 1.31 -9.98
CA LEU A 237 -23.19 2.27 -9.97
C LEU A 237 -23.41 2.91 -11.35
N TRP A 238 -22.35 2.94 -12.16
CA TRP A 238 -22.33 3.48 -13.51
C TRP A 238 -21.89 2.37 -14.45
N GLN A 239 -22.83 1.75 -15.15
CA GLN A 239 -22.48 1.07 -16.39
C GLN A 239 -22.23 2.19 -17.40
N ALA A 240 -21.00 2.32 -17.90
CA ALA A 240 -20.79 3.12 -19.09
C ALA A 240 -21.80 2.61 -20.12
N GLU A 241 -22.75 3.45 -20.53
CA GLU A 241 -23.63 3.08 -21.63
C GLU A 241 -22.70 2.68 -22.78
N ALA A 242 -22.76 1.40 -23.16
CA ALA A 242 -22.06 0.96 -24.35
C ALA A 242 -22.61 1.85 -25.48
N SER A 243 -21.76 2.71 -26.02
CA SER A 243 -22.13 3.54 -27.15
C SER A 243 -22.42 2.59 -28.31
N ASP A 244 -23.70 2.42 -28.63
CA ASP A 244 -24.13 1.88 -29.92
C ASP A 244 -23.81 2.94 -31.00
N GLU A 245 -22.54 3.08 -31.37
CA GLU A 245 -22.09 3.70 -32.63
C GLU A 245 -20.95 2.90 -33.28
#